data_AF-A0AB39TQC2-F1
#
_entry.id   AF-A0AB39TQC2-F1
#
_cell.length_a   1.000
_cell.length_b   1.000
_cell.length_c   1.000
_cell.angle_alpha   90.00
_cell.angle_beta   90.00
_cell.angle_gamma   90.00
#
_symmetry.space_group_name_H-M   'P 1'
#
loop_
_entity.id
_entity.type
_entity.pdbx_description
1 polymer ?
#
loop_
_entity_poly.entity_id
_entity_poly.type
_entity_poly.pdbx_seq_one_letter_code
_entity_poly.pdbx_strand_id
1 'polypeptide(L)'
;MAARFIVEADGGSRGNPGPAGYGAVVRDGDTGQIVAEAAEFIGHATNNVAEYRGLIAGLAAARALDPDASVDVRMDSKLVVEQMSGRWKIKHPDMQPLAAEARTLHPRGRVTYTWIPRERNKDADRLANEAMDAGRDGRQWEPKAARKPVVADEPPLETPAPKAGWAAPADLGTPTTFVLLRHGETPLTPEKRFSGSGGTDPELSEKGRWQAERAAEALAARGSIQAVVASPMLRTRQTAETVAARLGLEVRYEDGLREVDFGDWEGLTFAEVRERYPDDLTAWLGSAKAKPTGSTESFATLTHRVGVARDKVLARYTGRTVLVVSHVSPIKTLVRLALGAPPDSMYRMELSAASVCAVQYYADGNASLRLLNDTSHLR
;
A
#
# COMPACT_ATOMS: atom_id res chain seq x y z
N MET A 1 -0.90 -35.39 -9.40
CA MET A 1 -1.12 -34.15 -10.18
C MET A 1 0.22 -33.44 -10.28
N ALA A 2 0.50 -32.76 -11.39
CA ALA A 2 1.73 -31.95 -11.49
C ALA A 2 1.69 -30.84 -10.44
N ALA A 3 2.84 -30.55 -9.83
CA ALA A 3 2.93 -29.47 -8.84
C ALA A 3 2.60 -28.12 -9.47
N ARG A 4 2.18 -27.17 -8.64
CA ARG A 4 2.05 -25.77 -9.03
C ARG A 4 3.09 -24.97 -8.28
N PHE A 5 3.85 -24.15 -8.99
CA PHE A 5 4.82 -23.25 -8.38
C PHE A 5 4.54 -21.80 -8.76
N ILE A 6 4.89 -20.89 -7.87
CA ILE A 6 4.98 -19.46 -8.15
C ILE A 6 6.47 -19.11 -8.15
N VAL A 7 6.95 -18.50 -9.23
CA VAL A 7 8.34 -18.05 -9.35
C VAL A 7 8.35 -16.52 -9.28
N GLU A 8 8.96 -15.99 -8.24
CA GLU A 8 9.18 -14.55 -8.06
C GLU A 8 10.65 -14.25 -8.35
N ALA A 9 10.95 -13.30 -9.24
CA ALA A 9 12.33 -12.99 -9.63
C ALA A 9 12.55 -11.50 -9.83
N ASP A 10 13.75 -11.03 -9.49
CA ASP A 10 14.20 -9.65 -9.65
C ASP A 10 15.70 -9.63 -10.04
N GLY A 11 16.14 -8.50 -10.59
CA GLY A 11 17.54 -8.26 -10.93
C GLY A 11 17.88 -6.79 -10.93
N GLY A 12 19.08 -6.47 -10.45
CA GLY A 12 19.55 -5.10 -10.34
C GLY A 12 20.98 -4.92 -10.83
N SER A 13 21.31 -3.69 -11.19
CA SER A 13 22.65 -3.24 -11.57
C SER A 13 22.94 -1.86 -10.97
N ARG A 14 24.03 -1.73 -10.22
CA ARG A 14 24.49 -0.46 -9.62
C ARG A 14 25.20 0.40 -10.66
N GLY A 15 24.50 1.40 -11.20
CA GLY A 15 25.04 2.31 -12.25
C GLY A 15 24.68 1.93 -13.70
N ASN A 16 23.78 0.95 -13.88
CA ASN A 16 23.19 0.43 -15.14
C ASN A 16 23.75 0.98 -16.48
N PRO A 17 24.70 0.29 -17.15
CA PRO A 17 25.30 -0.99 -16.76
C PRO A 17 26.31 -0.84 -15.62
N GLY A 18 26.41 -1.87 -14.78
CA GLY A 18 27.16 -1.83 -13.53
C GLY A 18 27.29 -3.19 -12.86
N PRO A 19 27.91 -3.27 -11.67
CA PRO A 19 27.86 -4.47 -10.84
C PRO A 19 26.42 -4.91 -10.62
N ALA A 20 26.11 -6.15 -11.02
CA ALA A 20 24.76 -6.64 -11.18
C ALA A 20 24.58 -8.01 -10.51
N GLY A 21 23.36 -8.26 -10.05
CA GLY A 21 22.99 -9.52 -9.42
C GLY A 21 21.49 -9.75 -9.54
N TYR A 22 21.09 -10.99 -9.34
CA TYR A 22 19.69 -11.40 -9.40
C TYR A 22 19.28 -12.14 -8.13
N GLY A 23 17.97 -12.20 -7.92
CA GLY A 23 17.33 -13.00 -6.89
C GLY A 23 16.08 -13.67 -7.44
N ALA A 24 15.83 -14.91 -7.03
CA ALA A 24 14.66 -15.68 -7.40
C ALA A 24 14.19 -16.56 -6.25
N VAL A 25 12.87 -16.68 -6.11
CA VAL A 25 12.18 -17.47 -5.10
C VAL A 25 11.18 -18.38 -5.80
N VAL A 26 11.19 -19.66 -5.44
CA VAL A 26 10.17 -20.62 -5.84
C VAL A 26 9.28 -20.87 -4.63
N ARG A 27 7.98 -20.64 -4.80
CA ARG A 27 6.97 -20.97 -3.79
C ARG A 27 6.10 -22.13 -4.26
N ASP A 28 5.73 -22.99 -3.33
CA ASP A 28 4.64 -23.93 -3.55
C ASP A 28 3.34 -23.16 -3.81
N GLY A 29 2.65 -23.53 -4.89
CA GLY A 29 1.51 -22.78 -5.42
C GLY A 29 0.22 -22.95 -4.62
N ASP A 30 0.14 -23.97 -3.76
CA ASP A 30 -1.01 -24.26 -2.92
C ASP A 30 -0.83 -23.68 -1.51
N THR A 31 0.39 -23.78 -0.96
CA THR A 31 0.71 -23.36 0.41
C THR A 31 1.37 -21.98 0.51
N GLY A 32 1.95 -21.47 -0.59
CA GLY A 32 2.70 -20.21 -0.61
C GLY A 32 4.09 -20.26 0.06
N GLN A 33 4.49 -21.43 0.58
CA GLN A 33 5.78 -21.61 1.25
C GLN A 33 6.93 -21.51 0.25
N ILE A 34 8.03 -20.87 0.66
CA ILE A 34 9.28 -20.85 -0.12
C ILE A 34 9.89 -22.25 -0.08
N VAL A 35 10.04 -22.87 -1.24
CA VAL A 35 10.61 -24.20 -1.42
C VAL A 35 12.01 -24.17 -2.05
N ALA A 36 12.37 -23.06 -2.70
CA ALA A 36 13.74 -22.80 -3.15
C ALA A 36 14.02 -21.29 -3.25
N GLU A 37 15.28 -20.92 -3.06
CA GLU A 37 15.82 -19.58 -3.33
C GLU A 37 17.06 -19.72 -4.21
N ALA A 38 17.27 -18.78 -5.13
CA ALA A 38 18.48 -18.68 -5.94
C ALA A 38 18.88 -17.21 -6.06
N ALA A 39 20.14 -16.90 -5.82
CA ALA A 39 20.67 -15.55 -6.01
C ALA A 39 22.13 -15.63 -6.42
N GLU A 40 22.56 -14.71 -7.27
CA GLU A 40 23.95 -14.71 -7.76
C GLU A 40 24.39 -13.31 -8.17
N PHE A 41 25.64 -12.99 -7.86
CA PHE A 41 26.33 -11.84 -8.43
C PHE A 41 26.87 -12.22 -9.81
N ILE A 42 26.44 -11.51 -10.86
CA ILE A 42 26.72 -11.86 -12.25
C ILE A 42 27.78 -10.95 -12.89
N GLY A 43 28.55 -10.22 -12.08
CA GLY A 43 29.58 -9.30 -12.57
C GLY A 43 28.98 -8.00 -13.11
N HIS A 44 29.42 -7.55 -14.27
CA HIS A 44 28.97 -6.29 -14.87
C HIS A 44 27.89 -6.54 -15.94
N ALA A 45 26.67 -6.05 -15.72
CA ALA A 45 25.54 -6.24 -16.64
C ALA A 45 24.55 -5.06 -16.56
N THR A 46 23.51 -5.07 -17.41
CA THR A 46 22.38 -4.14 -17.30
C THR A 46 21.30 -4.69 -16.36
N ASN A 47 20.41 -3.82 -15.87
CA ASN A 47 19.23 -4.23 -15.07
C ASN A 47 18.44 -5.34 -15.77
N ASN A 48 18.09 -5.14 -17.05
CA ASN A 48 17.25 -6.10 -17.77
C ASN A 48 17.95 -7.46 -17.95
N VAL A 49 19.27 -7.47 -18.14
CA VAL A 49 20.04 -8.73 -18.19
C VAL A 49 19.99 -9.44 -16.85
N ALA A 50 20.13 -8.71 -15.73
CA ALA A 50 19.99 -9.27 -14.40
C ALA A 50 18.58 -9.82 -14.13
N GLU A 51 17.53 -9.11 -14.52
CA GLU A 51 16.14 -9.57 -14.37
C GLU A 51 15.89 -10.87 -15.16
N TYR A 52 16.37 -10.96 -16.40
CA TYR A 52 16.28 -12.19 -17.19
C TYR A 52 17.06 -13.36 -16.57
N ARG A 53 18.22 -13.09 -15.97
CA ARG A 53 19.00 -14.11 -15.25
C ARG A 53 18.24 -14.60 -14.01
N GLY A 54 17.59 -13.71 -13.25
CA GLY A 54 16.71 -14.08 -12.15
C GLY A 54 15.55 -14.97 -12.59
N LEU A 55 14.90 -14.62 -13.69
CA LEU A 55 13.83 -15.44 -14.28
C LEU A 55 14.32 -16.86 -14.61
N ILE A 56 15.46 -16.98 -15.30
CA ILE A 56 16.06 -18.27 -15.69
C ILE A 56 16.35 -19.10 -14.44
N ALA A 57 16.98 -18.51 -13.42
CA ALA A 57 17.32 -19.20 -12.18
C ALA A 57 16.06 -19.72 -11.46
N GLY A 58 15.00 -18.91 -11.36
CA GLY A 58 13.74 -19.32 -10.75
C GLY A 58 13.03 -20.44 -11.51
N LEU A 59 12.99 -20.37 -12.83
CA LEU A 59 12.40 -21.43 -13.68
C LEU A 59 13.19 -22.73 -13.61
N ALA A 60 14.53 -22.65 -13.57
CA ALA A 60 15.41 -23.81 -13.42
C ALA A 60 15.23 -24.46 -12.04
N ALA A 61 15.14 -23.67 -10.97
CA ALA A 61 14.86 -24.16 -9.62
C ALA A 61 13.49 -24.85 -9.54
N ALA A 62 12.45 -24.27 -10.13
CA ALA A 62 11.13 -24.89 -10.20
C ALA A 62 11.15 -26.23 -10.98
N ARG A 63 11.88 -26.29 -12.11
CA ARG A 63 12.05 -27.54 -12.89
C ARG A 63 12.80 -28.61 -12.11
N ALA A 64 13.79 -28.22 -11.30
CA ALA A 64 14.56 -29.16 -10.47
C ALA A 64 13.70 -29.81 -9.37
N LEU A 65 12.68 -29.09 -8.88
CA LEU A 65 11.73 -29.61 -7.90
C LEU A 65 10.70 -30.54 -8.53
N ASP A 66 10.07 -30.12 -9.62
CA ASP A 66 9.17 -30.96 -10.43
C ASP A 66 9.26 -30.52 -11.91
N PRO A 67 9.85 -31.35 -12.79
CA PRO A 67 9.96 -31.05 -14.22
C PRO A 67 8.61 -30.91 -14.91
N ASP A 68 7.55 -31.48 -14.32
CA ASP A 68 6.22 -31.46 -14.88
C ASP A 68 5.32 -30.32 -14.36
N ALA A 69 5.82 -29.51 -13.44
CA ALA A 69 5.05 -28.46 -12.77
C ALA A 69 4.45 -27.41 -13.71
N SER A 70 3.32 -26.84 -13.29
CA SER A 70 2.82 -25.56 -13.80
C SER A 70 3.44 -24.41 -13.01
N VAL A 71 3.90 -23.37 -13.70
CA VAL A 71 4.66 -22.26 -13.09
C VAL A 71 3.99 -20.93 -13.40
N ASP A 72 3.63 -20.18 -12.35
CA ASP A 72 3.21 -18.78 -12.45
C ASP A 72 4.39 -17.87 -12.11
N VAL A 73 5.03 -17.31 -13.14
CA VAL A 73 6.10 -16.32 -12.99
C VAL A 73 5.49 -14.98 -12.65
N ARG A 74 5.95 -14.37 -11.55
CA ARG A 74 5.56 -13.05 -11.08
C ARG A 74 6.78 -12.17 -10.95
N MET A 75 6.85 -11.13 -11.76
CA MET A 75 7.97 -10.18 -11.74
C MET A 75 7.45 -8.75 -11.78
N ASP A 76 8.20 -7.82 -11.20
CA ASP A 76 7.94 -6.38 -11.27
C ASP A 76 8.55 -5.70 -12.49
N SER A 77 9.37 -6.43 -13.25
CA SER A 77 9.78 -6.04 -14.60
C SER A 77 8.66 -6.22 -15.62
N LYS A 78 7.97 -5.12 -15.92
CA LYS A 78 6.96 -5.10 -17.01
C LYS A 78 7.59 -5.48 -18.35
N LEU A 79 8.83 -5.07 -18.60
CA LEU A 79 9.55 -5.40 -19.83
C LEU A 79 9.69 -6.91 -20.00
N VAL A 80 10.23 -7.61 -19.00
CA VAL A 80 10.46 -9.06 -19.05
C VAL A 80 9.14 -9.81 -19.15
N VAL A 81 8.13 -9.44 -18.35
CA VAL A 81 6.80 -10.06 -18.39
C VAL A 81 6.15 -9.95 -19.77
N GLU A 82 6.16 -8.77 -20.38
CA GLU A 82 5.52 -8.54 -21.68
C GLU A 82 6.27 -9.24 -22.82
N GLN A 83 7.60 -9.27 -22.76
CA GLN A 83 8.44 -9.97 -23.74
C GLN A 83 8.30 -11.50 -23.65
N MET A 84 8.25 -12.05 -22.43
CA MET A 84 8.09 -13.48 -22.22
C MET A 84 6.67 -13.97 -22.49
N SER A 85 5.68 -13.11 -22.25
CA SER A 85 4.30 -13.33 -22.71
C SER A 85 4.13 -13.28 -24.23
N GLY A 86 5.16 -12.88 -24.98
CA GLY A 86 5.11 -12.73 -26.44
C GLY A 86 4.35 -11.49 -26.93
N ARG A 87 3.92 -10.61 -26.03
CA ARG A 87 3.22 -9.36 -26.38
C ARG A 87 4.19 -8.32 -26.94
N TRP A 88 5.43 -8.29 -26.44
CA TRP A 88 6.45 -7.34 -26.87
C TRP A 88 7.64 -8.04 -27.56
N LYS A 89 8.18 -7.43 -28.63
CA LYS A 89 9.35 -7.95 -29.35
C LYS A 89 10.64 -7.68 -28.57
N ILE A 90 11.50 -8.69 -28.46
CA ILE A 90 12.83 -8.56 -27.87
C ILE A 90 13.80 -8.07 -28.94
N LYS A 91 14.13 -6.77 -28.90
CA LYS A 91 15.05 -6.14 -29.87
C LYS A 91 16.52 -6.21 -29.46
N HIS A 92 16.81 -6.22 -28.16
CA HIS A 92 18.19 -6.14 -27.67
C HIS A 92 18.92 -7.49 -27.85
N PRO A 93 20.12 -7.51 -28.45
CA PRO A 93 20.84 -8.75 -28.75
C PRO A 93 21.13 -9.56 -27.48
N ASP A 94 21.50 -8.92 -26.37
CA ASP A 94 21.82 -9.64 -25.11
C ASP A 94 20.61 -10.31 -24.44
N MET A 95 19.39 -9.83 -24.70
CA MET A 95 18.16 -10.40 -24.11
C MET A 95 17.60 -11.56 -24.94
N GLN A 96 17.88 -11.61 -26.24
CA GLN A 96 17.40 -12.67 -27.13
C GLN A 96 17.85 -14.08 -26.70
N PRO A 97 19.14 -14.34 -26.38
CA PRO A 97 19.57 -15.66 -25.94
C PRO A 97 18.98 -16.02 -24.57
N LEU A 98 18.86 -15.06 -23.65
CA LEU A 98 18.28 -15.28 -22.31
C LEU A 98 16.80 -15.67 -22.40
N ALA A 99 16.03 -14.99 -23.25
CA ALA A 99 14.64 -15.35 -23.48
C ALA A 99 14.48 -16.70 -24.19
N ALA A 100 15.41 -17.06 -25.08
CA ALA A 100 15.43 -18.38 -25.70
C ALA A 100 15.69 -19.47 -24.65
N GLU A 101 16.69 -19.28 -23.80
CA GLU A 101 17.01 -20.17 -22.67
C GLU A 101 15.81 -20.35 -21.73
N ALA A 102 15.22 -19.26 -21.23
CA ALA A 102 14.06 -19.31 -20.35
C ALA A 102 12.88 -20.11 -20.95
N ARG A 103 12.66 -20.02 -22.26
CA ARG A 103 11.59 -20.77 -22.97
C ARG A 103 11.86 -22.27 -23.10
N THR A 104 13.10 -22.74 -22.90
CA THR A 104 13.44 -24.17 -22.95
C THR A 104 13.29 -24.86 -21.59
N LEU A 105 13.18 -24.10 -20.50
CA LEU A 105 13.14 -24.63 -19.15
C LEU A 105 11.83 -25.36 -18.83
N HIS A 106 10.72 -25.00 -19.46
CA HIS A 106 9.43 -25.67 -19.26
C HIS A 106 8.68 -25.85 -20.58
N PRO A 107 7.86 -26.90 -20.74
CA PRO A 107 7.02 -27.08 -21.92
C PRO A 107 6.10 -25.87 -22.17
N ARG A 108 5.82 -25.60 -23.45
CA ARG A 108 4.87 -24.53 -23.83
C ARG A 108 3.51 -24.77 -23.18
N GLY A 109 2.93 -23.71 -22.63
CA GLY A 109 1.63 -23.75 -21.96
C GLY A 109 1.67 -24.06 -20.46
N ARG A 110 2.85 -24.38 -19.90
CA ARG A 110 3.00 -24.59 -18.44
C ARG A 110 3.48 -23.38 -17.67
N VAL A 111 3.95 -22.34 -18.35
CA VAL A 111 4.42 -21.10 -17.72
C VAL A 111 3.49 -19.94 -18.06
N THR A 112 2.99 -19.26 -17.03
CA THR A 112 2.30 -17.96 -17.15
C THR A 112 3.20 -16.85 -16.63
N TYR A 113 3.08 -15.65 -17.20
CA TYR A 113 3.86 -14.49 -16.80
C TYR A 113 2.91 -13.37 -16.36
N THR A 114 3.05 -12.97 -15.10
CA THR A 114 2.19 -11.99 -14.44
C THR A 114 3.06 -10.84 -13.95
N TRP A 115 2.70 -9.62 -14.33
CA TRP A 115 3.33 -8.44 -13.75
C TRP A 115 2.78 -8.19 -12.36
N ILE A 116 3.66 -8.00 -11.38
CA ILE A 116 3.31 -7.63 -10.02
C ILE A 116 3.99 -6.30 -9.64
N PRO A 117 3.37 -5.45 -8.81
CA PRO A 117 4.07 -4.30 -8.26
C PRO A 117 5.31 -4.72 -7.45
N ARG A 118 6.39 -3.92 -7.47
CA ARG A 118 7.65 -4.18 -6.74
C ARG A 118 7.47 -4.49 -5.26
N GLU A 119 6.50 -3.87 -4.60
CA GLU A 119 6.17 -4.14 -3.20
C GLU A 119 5.68 -5.57 -2.93
N ARG A 120 5.31 -6.34 -3.97
CA ARG A 120 4.95 -7.74 -3.91
C ARG A 120 6.10 -8.67 -4.29
N ASN A 121 7.25 -8.13 -4.76
CA ASN A 121 8.42 -8.89 -5.18
C ASN A 121 9.59 -8.77 -4.18
N LYS A 122 9.29 -8.54 -2.89
CA LYS A 122 10.29 -8.17 -1.86
C LYS A 122 11.35 -9.23 -1.61
N ASP A 123 11.00 -10.51 -1.66
CA ASP A 123 11.97 -11.57 -1.37
C ASP A 123 12.99 -11.71 -2.52
N ALA A 124 12.55 -11.61 -3.77
CA ALA A 124 13.46 -11.59 -4.91
C ALA A 124 14.33 -10.32 -4.95
N ASP A 125 13.76 -9.15 -4.64
CA ASP A 125 14.50 -7.88 -4.51
C ASP A 125 15.57 -7.95 -3.41
N ARG A 126 15.22 -8.52 -2.24
CA ARG A 126 16.16 -8.76 -1.14
C ARG A 126 17.32 -9.65 -1.61
N LEU A 127 17.01 -10.78 -2.25
CA LEU A 127 18.02 -11.73 -2.75
C LEU A 127 18.95 -11.09 -3.79
N ALA A 128 18.41 -10.29 -4.72
CA ALA A 128 19.21 -9.56 -5.70
C ALA A 128 20.19 -8.58 -5.04
N ASN A 129 19.74 -7.86 -4.01
CA ASN A 129 20.59 -6.94 -3.24
C ASN A 129 21.66 -7.69 -2.42
N GLU A 130 21.28 -8.76 -1.73
CA GLU A 130 22.23 -9.62 -1.00
C GLU A 130 23.32 -10.17 -1.93
N ALA A 131 22.94 -10.61 -3.14
CA ALA A 131 23.88 -11.09 -4.14
C ALA A 131 24.85 -9.99 -4.60
N MET A 132 24.35 -8.79 -4.93
CA MET A 132 25.20 -7.66 -5.32
C MET A 132 26.15 -7.22 -4.19
N ASP A 133 25.72 -7.28 -2.94
CA ASP A 133 26.57 -6.99 -1.79
C ASP A 133 27.62 -8.07 -1.54
N ALA A 134 27.26 -9.36 -1.66
CA ALA A 134 28.22 -10.46 -1.58
C ALA A 134 29.31 -10.32 -2.66
N GLY A 135 28.90 -10.03 -3.89
CA GLY A 135 29.82 -9.82 -5.01
C GLY A 135 30.77 -8.64 -4.83
N ARG A 136 30.28 -7.52 -4.27
CA ARG A 136 31.11 -6.37 -3.87
C ARG A 136 32.20 -6.77 -2.88
N ASP A 137 31.87 -7.67 -1.96
CA ASP A 137 32.78 -8.16 -0.92
C ASP A 137 33.66 -9.34 -1.40
N GLY A 138 33.64 -9.68 -2.70
CA GLY A 138 34.42 -10.77 -3.29
C GLY A 138 33.94 -12.17 -2.90
N ARG A 139 32.72 -12.30 -2.39
CA ARG A 139 32.10 -13.56 -1.93
C ARG A 139 30.98 -13.97 -2.88
N GLN A 140 30.75 -15.27 -3.01
CA GLN A 140 29.51 -15.76 -3.60
C GLN A 140 28.38 -15.67 -2.58
N TRP A 141 27.17 -15.42 -3.06
CA TRP A 141 25.98 -15.53 -2.22
C TRP A 141 25.79 -17.01 -1.85
N GLU A 142 25.65 -17.28 -0.55
CA GLU A 142 25.35 -18.62 -0.05
C GLU A 142 23.92 -18.62 0.50
N PRO A 143 23.11 -19.65 0.21
CA PRO A 143 21.80 -19.80 0.82
C PRO A 143 21.96 -19.87 2.34
N LYS A 144 21.26 -19.02 3.10
CA LYS A 144 21.17 -19.21 4.54
C LYS A 144 20.51 -20.56 4.77
N ALA A 145 21.24 -21.50 5.39
CA ALA A 145 20.81 -22.88 5.60
C ALA A 145 19.32 -22.95 5.97
N ALA A 146 18.57 -23.74 5.19
CA ALA A 146 17.13 -23.90 5.32
C ALA A 146 16.73 -24.02 6.80
N ARG A 147 16.00 -23.02 7.28
CA ARG A 147 15.42 -23.02 8.62
C ARG A 147 14.55 -24.28 8.71
N LYS A 148 15.03 -25.30 9.45
CA LYS A 148 14.17 -26.42 9.89
C LYS A 148 12.91 -25.82 10.53
N PRO A 149 11.72 -26.42 10.33
CA PRO A 149 10.47 -25.83 10.74
C PRO A 149 10.50 -25.64 12.25
N VAL A 150 10.68 -24.39 12.68
CA VAL A 150 10.27 -23.98 14.00
C VAL A 150 8.77 -23.87 13.86
N VAL A 151 8.06 -24.82 14.47
CA VAL A 151 6.64 -24.68 14.80
C VAL A 151 6.58 -23.52 15.80
N ALA A 152 6.65 -22.31 15.28
CA ALA A 152 6.16 -21.13 15.95
C ALA A 152 4.72 -21.02 15.49
N ASP A 153 3.79 -21.06 16.44
CA ASP A 153 2.42 -20.63 16.27
C ASP A 153 2.42 -19.16 15.82
N GLU A 154 2.68 -18.92 14.54
CA GLU A 154 2.21 -17.74 13.86
C GLU A 154 1.19 -18.22 12.83
N PRO A 155 -0.10 -17.89 13.01
CA PRO A 155 -1.12 -18.29 12.06
C PRO A 155 -0.78 -17.68 10.69
N PRO A 156 -1.06 -18.41 9.60
CA PRO A 156 -0.74 -17.92 8.27
C PRO A 156 -1.44 -16.58 8.06
N LEU A 157 -0.69 -15.57 7.59
CA LEU A 157 -1.28 -14.43 6.91
C LEU A 157 -1.78 -14.91 5.54
N GLU A 158 -2.80 -15.76 5.57
CA GLU A 158 -3.77 -15.81 4.50
C GLU A 158 -4.32 -14.39 4.36
N THR A 159 -4.06 -13.72 3.24
CA THR A 159 -5.09 -12.81 2.74
C THR A 159 -6.23 -13.73 2.33
N PRO A 160 -7.38 -13.74 3.03
CA PRO A 160 -8.49 -14.52 2.56
C PRO A 160 -8.84 -13.98 1.17
N ALA A 161 -9.08 -14.88 0.21
CA ALA A 161 -9.93 -14.50 -0.91
C ALA A 161 -11.19 -13.84 -0.31
N PRO A 162 -11.72 -12.74 -0.87
CA PRO A 162 -12.88 -12.08 -0.29
C PRO A 162 -14.00 -13.12 -0.15
N LYS A 163 -14.35 -13.48 1.09
CA LYS A 163 -15.60 -14.16 1.39
C LYS A 163 -16.70 -13.09 1.37
N ALA A 164 -16.99 -12.59 0.19
CA ALA A 164 -18.12 -11.71 -0.05
C ALA A 164 -18.92 -12.27 -1.24
N GLY A 165 -19.59 -13.40 -0.99
CA GLY A 165 -20.84 -13.70 -1.67
C GLY A 165 -21.96 -12.91 -1.00
N TRP A 166 -23.07 -12.71 -1.71
CA TRP A 166 -24.30 -12.05 -1.25
C TRP A 166 -25.05 -12.86 -0.15
N ALA A 167 -24.34 -13.72 0.58
CA ALA A 167 -24.90 -14.48 1.68
C ALA A 167 -24.87 -13.62 2.95
N ALA A 168 -25.95 -13.71 3.75
CA ALA A 168 -26.03 -13.07 5.05
C ALA A 168 -24.77 -13.41 5.87
N PRO A 169 -24.12 -12.43 6.54
CA PRO A 169 -22.95 -12.73 7.35
C PRO A 169 -23.29 -13.82 8.35
N ALA A 170 -22.39 -14.77 8.56
CA ALA A 170 -22.35 -15.51 9.82
C ALA A 170 -22.36 -14.48 10.98
N ASP A 171 -22.82 -14.84 12.17
CA ASP A 171 -22.76 -13.93 13.32
C ASP A 171 -21.29 -13.64 13.67
N LEU A 172 -20.73 -12.61 13.02
CA LEU A 172 -19.33 -12.15 13.15
C LEU A 172 -19.14 -11.28 14.39
N GLY A 173 -20.13 -11.23 15.29
CA GLY A 173 -20.18 -10.35 16.44
C GLY A 173 -20.44 -8.88 16.06
N THR A 174 -20.45 -8.00 17.07
CA THR A 174 -20.62 -6.56 16.84
C THR A 174 -19.35 -5.99 16.18
N PRO A 175 -19.43 -5.37 15.00
CA PRO A 175 -18.26 -4.80 14.33
C PRO A 175 -17.76 -3.55 15.06
N THR A 176 -16.44 -3.31 14.98
CA THR A 176 -15.89 -2.00 15.34
C THR A 176 -16.23 -1.01 14.23
N THR A 177 -16.94 0.06 14.56
CA THR A 177 -17.36 1.06 13.58
C THR A 177 -16.51 2.31 13.71
N PHE A 178 -15.83 2.71 12.65
CA PHE A 178 -15.18 4.01 12.56
C PHE A 178 -16.13 4.99 11.88
N VAL A 179 -16.55 6.02 12.61
CA VAL A 179 -17.18 7.21 12.05
C VAL A 179 -16.08 8.20 11.77
N LEU A 180 -15.74 8.39 10.50
CA LEU A 180 -14.64 9.24 10.07
C LEU A 180 -15.17 10.66 9.83
N LEU A 181 -14.63 11.65 10.52
CA LEU A 181 -15.00 13.06 10.36
C LEU A 181 -13.79 13.85 9.85
N ARG A 182 -13.93 14.49 8.68
CA ARG A 182 -12.93 15.47 8.25
C ARG A 182 -13.04 16.71 9.14
N HIS A 183 -11.93 17.35 9.50
CA HIS A 183 -11.96 18.65 10.17
C HIS A 183 -12.85 19.67 9.42
N GLY A 184 -13.38 20.64 10.17
CA GLY A 184 -14.12 21.78 9.61
C GLY A 184 -13.26 22.65 8.68
N GLU A 185 -13.90 23.56 7.95
CA GLU A 185 -13.23 24.48 7.04
C GLU A 185 -12.14 25.32 7.74
N THR A 186 -11.03 25.53 7.04
CA THR A 186 -9.96 26.47 7.42
C THR A 186 -9.89 27.56 6.35
N PRO A 187 -9.19 28.69 6.57
CA PRO A 187 -8.99 29.69 5.53
C PRO A 187 -8.42 29.15 4.21
N LEU A 188 -7.66 28.05 4.25
CA LEU A 188 -7.05 27.42 3.06
C LEU A 188 -8.00 26.49 2.28
N THR A 189 -9.10 26.06 2.91
CA THR A 189 -10.00 25.04 2.36
C THR A 189 -10.78 25.52 1.12
N PRO A 190 -11.39 26.72 1.08
CA PRO A 190 -12.14 27.20 -0.09
C PRO A 190 -11.29 27.29 -1.36
N GLU A 191 -10.01 27.66 -1.19
CA GLU A 191 -9.04 27.78 -2.28
C GLU A 191 -8.40 26.43 -2.67
N LYS A 192 -8.78 25.34 -1.99
CA LYS A 192 -8.20 23.99 -2.18
C LYS A 192 -6.67 24.00 -2.14
N ARG A 193 -6.10 24.80 -1.24
CA ARG A 193 -4.65 24.85 -1.03
C ARG A 193 -4.19 23.60 -0.30
N PHE A 194 -2.99 23.12 -0.64
CA PHE A 194 -2.35 22.05 0.13
C PHE A 194 -2.11 22.54 1.55
N SER A 195 -2.60 21.78 2.53
CA SER A 195 -2.48 22.09 3.96
C SER A 195 -2.12 20.82 4.70
N GLY A 196 -0.86 20.47 4.61
CA GLY A 196 -0.28 19.27 5.17
C GLY A 196 0.24 19.48 6.58
N SER A 197 1.04 18.52 7.02
CA SER A 197 1.62 18.51 8.37
C SER A 197 2.93 19.28 8.50
N GLY A 198 3.54 19.71 7.38
CA GLY A 198 4.71 20.59 7.34
C GLY A 198 4.37 22.08 7.27
N GLY A 199 3.10 22.43 7.00
CA GLY A 199 2.62 23.80 6.84
C GLY A 199 2.24 24.53 8.14
N THR A 200 1.45 25.59 8.01
CA THR A 200 1.11 26.55 9.08
C THR A 200 0.12 26.06 10.14
N ASP A 201 -0.35 24.80 10.04
CA ASP A 201 -1.40 24.19 10.88
C ASP A 201 -2.56 25.16 11.26
N PRO A 202 -3.30 25.69 10.27
CA PRO A 202 -4.26 26.75 10.51
C PRO A 202 -5.41 26.29 11.40
N GLU A 203 -5.96 27.24 12.16
CA GLU A 203 -7.21 27.03 12.89
C GLU A 203 -8.44 26.98 11.96
N LEU A 204 -9.57 26.57 12.53
CA LEU A 204 -10.87 26.60 11.85
C LEU A 204 -11.29 28.04 11.53
N SER A 205 -11.92 28.23 10.37
CA SER A 205 -12.64 29.46 10.05
C SER A 205 -13.91 29.57 10.89
N GLU A 206 -14.61 30.72 10.85
CA GLU A 206 -15.92 30.87 11.48
C GLU A 206 -16.91 29.81 10.96
N LYS A 207 -16.92 29.60 9.63
CA LYS A 207 -17.71 28.54 9.00
C LYS A 207 -17.25 27.15 9.43
N GLY A 208 -15.94 26.93 9.60
CA GLY A 208 -15.40 25.66 10.11
C GLY A 208 -15.85 25.34 11.54
N ARG A 209 -15.91 26.35 12.42
CA ARG A 209 -16.46 26.21 13.78
C ARG A 209 -17.95 25.89 13.73
N TRP A 210 -18.72 26.61 12.92
CA TRP A 210 -20.15 26.30 12.70
C TRP A 210 -20.36 24.86 12.18
N GLN A 211 -19.52 24.40 11.25
CA GLN A 211 -19.57 23.03 10.75
C GLN A 211 -19.27 21.99 11.83
N ALA A 212 -18.27 22.24 12.68
CA ALA A 212 -17.95 21.35 13.80
C ALA A 212 -19.12 21.24 14.79
N GLU A 213 -19.79 22.34 15.10
CA GLU A 213 -20.98 22.35 15.97
C GLU A 213 -22.15 21.56 15.34
N ARG A 214 -22.40 21.73 14.03
CA ARG A 214 -23.43 20.94 13.32
C ARG A 214 -23.12 19.45 13.32
N ALA A 215 -21.86 19.07 13.10
CA ALA A 215 -21.43 17.68 13.20
C ALA A 215 -21.61 17.15 14.64
N ALA A 216 -21.29 17.94 15.66
CA ALA A 216 -21.47 17.59 17.06
C ALA A 216 -22.93 17.31 17.41
N GLU A 217 -23.85 18.18 16.98
CA GLU A 217 -25.30 17.99 17.17
C GLU A 217 -25.81 16.74 16.48
N ALA A 218 -25.43 16.53 15.21
CA ALA A 218 -25.88 15.37 14.44
C ALA A 218 -25.36 14.06 15.03
N LEU A 219 -24.11 14.02 15.50
CA LEU A 219 -23.53 12.84 16.13
C LEU A 219 -24.13 12.58 17.51
N ALA A 220 -24.40 13.63 18.30
CA ALA A 220 -25.10 13.52 19.58
C ALA A 220 -26.52 12.99 19.42
N ALA A 221 -27.27 13.48 18.42
CA ALA A 221 -28.61 12.99 18.11
C ALA A 221 -28.62 11.51 17.71
N ARG A 222 -27.58 11.03 17.02
CA ARG A 222 -27.40 9.59 16.70
C ARG A 222 -27.06 8.74 17.93
N GLY A 223 -26.43 9.31 18.94
CA GLY A 223 -26.18 8.66 20.25
C GLY A 223 -25.31 7.40 20.24
N SER A 224 -24.56 7.13 19.16
CA SER A 224 -23.84 5.87 18.99
C SER A 224 -22.34 5.94 19.26
N ILE A 225 -21.75 7.14 19.32
CA ILE A 225 -20.31 7.33 19.52
C ILE A 225 -19.92 6.98 20.96
N GLN A 226 -18.93 6.11 21.12
CA GLN A 226 -18.46 5.61 22.42
C GLN A 226 -17.02 6.04 22.74
N ALA A 227 -16.29 6.58 21.76
CA ALA A 227 -14.93 7.09 21.92
C ALA A 227 -14.60 8.10 20.81
N VAL A 228 -13.70 9.04 21.11
CA VAL A 228 -13.19 10.02 20.14
C VAL A 228 -11.67 9.87 20.02
N VAL A 229 -11.19 9.68 18.79
CA VAL A 229 -9.77 9.69 18.44
C VAL A 229 -9.55 10.76 17.38
N ALA A 230 -8.48 11.54 17.48
CA ALA A 230 -8.22 12.63 16.54
C ALA A 230 -6.74 12.76 16.18
N SER A 231 -6.47 13.33 15.01
CA SER A 231 -5.14 13.87 14.74
C SER A 231 -4.81 15.02 15.72
N PRO A 232 -3.54 15.20 16.12
CA PRO A 232 -3.13 16.26 17.02
C PRO A 232 -3.01 17.65 16.35
N MET A 233 -3.26 17.77 15.05
CA MET A 233 -3.24 19.05 14.34
C MET A 233 -4.37 19.97 14.79
N LEU A 234 -4.14 21.28 14.84
CA LEU A 234 -5.02 22.26 15.48
C LEU A 234 -6.47 22.21 14.97
N ARG A 235 -6.67 22.24 13.65
CA ARG A 235 -8.01 22.13 13.03
C ARG A 235 -8.75 20.84 13.38
N THR A 236 -8.03 19.72 13.51
CA THR A 236 -8.64 18.44 13.93
C THR A 236 -8.92 18.43 15.43
N ARG A 237 -8.06 19.04 16.25
CA ARG A 237 -8.28 19.22 17.69
C ARG A 237 -9.53 20.03 17.95
N GLN A 238 -9.63 21.23 17.36
CA GLN A 238 -10.81 22.09 17.51
C GLN A 238 -12.10 21.37 17.08
N THR A 239 -12.08 20.66 15.95
CA THR A 239 -13.25 19.88 15.50
C THR A 239 -13.60 18.76 16.48
N ALA A 240 -12.61 17.98 16.92
CA ALA A 240 -12.81 16.84 17.80
C ALA A 240 -13.25 17.26 19.20
N GLU A 241 -12.64 18.31 19.76
CA GLU A 241 -12.94 18.86 21.08
C GLU A 241 -14.38 19.43 21.11
N THR A 242 -14.82 20.13 20.06
CA THR A 242 -16.23 20.56 19.92
C THR A 242 -17.19 19.37 19.99
N VAL A 243 -16.95 18.31 19.22
CA VAL A 243 -17.81 17.12 19.23
C VAL A 243 -17.75 16.39 20.57
N ALA A 244 -16.55 16.20 21.11
CA ALA A 244 -16.33 15.46 22.36
C ALA A 244 -16.96 16.17 23.56
N ALA A 245 -16.88 17.50 23.63
CA ALA A 245 -17.54 18.30 24.67
C ALA A 245 -19.06 18.11 24.65
N ARG A 246 -19.68 18.06 23.46
CA ARG A 246 -21.12 17.82 23.32
C ARG A 246 -21.53 16.42 23.75
N LEU A 247 -20.67 15.42 23.50
CA LEU A 247 -20.90 14.02 23.84
C LEU A 247 -20.49 13.65 25.28
N GLY A 248 -19.80 14.54 26.00
CA GLY A 248 -19.23 14.23 27.32
C GLY A 248 -18.12 13.19 27.26
N LEU A 249 -17.33 13.17 26.18
CA LEU A 249 -16.22 12.24 25.97
C LEU A 249 -14.87 12.96 25.98
N GLU A 250 -13.80 12.21 26.26
CA GLU A 250 -12.43 12.70 26.10
C GLU A 250 -11.89 12.42 24.69
N VAL A 251 -11.02 13.31 24.19
CA VAL A 251 -10.34 13.13 22.92
C VAL A 251 -9.00 12.43 23.14
N ARG A 252 -8.77 11.31 22.45
CA ARG A 252 -7.45 10.68 22.36
C ARG A 252 -6.74 11.12 21.09
N TYR A 253 -5.52 11.64 21.22
CA TYR A 253 -4.72 12.01 20.05
C TYR A 253 -3.89 10.84 19.52
N GLU A 254 -3.80 10.73 18.19
CA GLU A 254 -3.01 9.72 17.48
C GLU A 254 -2.23 10.37 16.32
N ASP A 255 -0.90 10.40 16.43
CA ASP A 255 0.00 10.99 15.43
C ASP A 255 -0.14 10.34 14.06
N GLY A 256 -0.44 9.04 14.01
CA GLY A 256 -0.66 8.33 12.75
C GLY A 256 -1.86 8.83 11.94
N LEU A 257 -2.68 9.74 12.47
CA LEU A 257 -3.82 10.38 11.79
C LEU A 257 -3.53 11.78 11.23
N ARG A 258 -2.32 12.33 11.36
CA ARG A 258 -1.95 13.65 10.79
C ARG A 258 -2.13 13.70 9.27
N GLU A 259 -2.26 14.88 8.67
CA GLU A 259 -2.27 15.02 7.20
C GLU A 259 -0.86 14.74 6.63
N VAL A 260 -0.79 14.44 5.34
CA VAL A 260 0.47 14.30 4.60
C VAL A 260 1.32 15.57 4.72
N ASP A 261 2.62 15.42 4.86
CA ASP A 261 3.58 16.52 4.64
C ASP A 261 3.68 16.82 3.13
N PHE A 262 3.28 18.01 2.69
CA PHE A 262 3.33 18.38 1.27
C PHE A 262 4.61 19.12 0.88
N GLY A 263 5.57 19.31 1.79
CA GLY A 263 6.85 19.96 1.48
C GLY A 263 6.68 21.35 0.92
N ASP A 264 7.33 21.64 -0.22
CA ASP A 264 7.31 22.96 -0.84
C ASP A 264 5.96 23.32 -1.48
N TRP A 265 5.00 22.38 -1.49
CA TRP A 265 3.64 22.64 -1.97
C TRP A 265 2.72 23.23 -0.90
N GLU A 266 3.14 23.25 0.36
CA GLU A 266 2.35 23.80 1.46
C GLU A 266 1.85 25.22 1.16
N GLY A 267 0.55 25.46 1.33
CA GLY A 267 -0.09 26.73 1.03
C GLY A 267 -0.32 27.03 -0.45
N LEU A 268 0.17 26.21 -1.38
CA LEU A 268 -0.08 26.40 -2.82
C LEU A 268 -1.42 25.79 -3.23
N THR A 269 -2.06 26.38 -4.24
CA THR A 269 -3.16 25.74 -4.97
C THR A 269 -2.64 24.68 -5.93
N PHE A 270 -3.51 23.77 -6.35
CA PHE A 270 -3.16 22.80 -7.40
C PHE A 270 -2.70 23.48 -8.72
N ALA A 271 -3.28 24.64 -9.06
CA ALA A 271 -2.90 25.39 -10.25
C ALA A 271 -1.47 25.95 -10.13
N GLU A 272 -1.13 26.53 -8.97
CA GLU A 272 0.22 27.02 -8.69
C GLU A 272 1.25 25.87 -8.65
N VAL A 273 0.91 24.72 -8.08
CA VAL A 273 1.77 23.53 -8.09
C VAL A 273 2.00 23.05 -9.53
N ARG A 274 0.96 22.99 -10.36
CA ARG A 274 1.08 22.60 -11.76
C ARG A 274 1.98 23.54 -12.56
N GLU A 275 1.96 24.83 -12.24
CA GLU A 275 2.79 25.84 -12.89
C GLU A 275 4.26 25.78 -12.41
N ARG A 276 4.48 25.68 -11.10
CA ARG A 276 5.81 25.78 -10.48
C ARG A 276 6.56 24.45 -10.42
N TYR A 277 5.84 23.33 -10.31
CA TYR A 277 6.37 21.97 -10.13
C TYR A 277 5.68 20.94 -11.05
N PRO A 278 5.66 21.14 -12.38
CA PRO A 278 4.93 20.28 -13.31
C PRO A 278 5.42 18.81 -13.31
N ASP A 279 6.73 18.59 -13.19
CA ASP A 279 7.34 17.26 -13.19
C ASP A 279 7.03 16.50 -11.88
N ASP A 280 7.16 17.18 -10.73
CA ASP A 280 6.76 16.62 -9.44
C ASP A 280 5.29 16.24 -9.42
N LEU A 281 4.41 17.12 -9.95
CA LEU A 281 2.98 16.86 -10.00
C LEU A 281 2.68 15.63 -10.86
N THR A 282 3.35 15.50 -12.00
CA THR A 282 3.21 14.33 -12.88
C THR A 282 3.68 13.06 -12.17
N ALA A 283 4.82 13.09 -11.50
CA ALA A 283 5.35 11.96 -10.73
C ALA A 283 4.42 11.59 -9.57
N TRP A 284 3.91 12.58 -8.83
CA TRP A 284 3.05 12.41 -7.66
C TRP A 284 1.67 11.85 -8.02
N LEU A 285 1.09 12.25 -9.15
CA LEU A 285 -0.15 11.66 -9.67
C LEU A 285 0.07 10.26 -10.26
N GLY A 286 1.26 9.97 -10.79
CA GLY A 286 1.59 8.70 -11.42
C GLY A 286 2.08 7.62 -10.46
N SER A 287 2.44 7.97 -9.22
CA SER A 287 2.99 7.02 -8.25
C SER A 287 2.74 7.43 -6.81
N ALA A 288 2.13 6.53 -6.02
CA ALA A 288 1.96 6.71 -4.58
C ALA A 288 3.29 6.75 -3.79
N LYS A 289 4.42 6.39 -4.41
CA LYS A 289 5.76 6.46 -3.79
C LYS A 289 6.47 7.79 -4.07
N ALA A 290 6.02 8.53 -5.07
CA ALA A 290 6.54 9.86 -5.33
C ALA A 290 6.16 10.81 -4.18
N LYS A 291 7.05 11.77 -3.93
CA LYS A 291 6.89 12.79 -2.90
C LYS A 291 6.97 14.16 -3.58
N PRO A 292 6.18 15.14 -3.15
CA PRO A 292 6.45 16.53 -3.50
C PRO A 292 7.89 16.91 -3.13
N THR A 293 8.52 17.83 -3.88
CA THR A 293 9.80 18.41 -3.46
C THR A 293 9.68 19.00 -2.05
N GLY A 294 10.72 18.79 -1.24
CA GLY A 294 10.77 19.22 0.17
C GLY A 294 9.97 18.33 1.14
N SER A 295 9.13 17.42 0.65
CA SER A 295 8.31 16.55 1.52
C SER A 295 9.11 15.36 2.05
N THR A 296 8.87 15.03 3.31
CA THR A 296 9.37 13.81 3.94
C THR A 296 8.49 12.59 3.69
N GLU A 297 7.25 12.77 3.21
CA GLU A 297 6.19 11.74 3.18
C GLU A 297 5.63 11.47 1.77
N SER A 298 5.42 10.19 1.44
CA SER A 298 4.69 9.75 0.23
C SER A 298 3.32 9.18 0.62
N PHE A 299 2.41 8.98 -0.33
CA PHE A 299 1.17 8.24 -0.04
C PHE A 299 1.40 6.78 0.36
N ALA A 300 2.51 6.16 -0.03
CA ALA A 300 2.90 4.84 0.47
C ALA A 300 3.27 4.90 1.96
N THR A 301 4.04 5.91 2.37
CA THR A 301 4.39 6.17 3.78
C THR A 301 3.14 6.46 4.61
N LEU A 302 2.25 7.33 4.09
CA LEU A 302 0.95 7.62 4.68
C LEU A 302 0.14 6.33 4.88
N THR A 303 0.03 5.50 3.84
CA THR A 303 -0.74 4.25 3.88
C THR A 303 -0.25 3.35 5.02
N HIS A 304 1.06 3.22 5.18
CA HIS A 304 1.64 2.43 6.25
C HIS A 304 1.29 2.99 7.64
N ARG A 305 1.55 4.28 7.91
CA ARG A 305 1.30 4.83 9.26
C ARG A 305 -0.17 4.88 9.61
N VAL A 306 -1.04 5.17 8.64
CA VAL A 306 -2.50 5.19 8.84
C VAL A 306 -3.03 3.78 9.09
N GLY A 307 -2.47 2.76 8.43
CA GLY A 307 -2.76 1.35 8.72
C GLY A 307 -2.39 0.97 10.16
N VAL A 308 -1.19 1.35 10.61
CA VAL A 308 -0.76 1.12 12.01
C VAL A 308 -1.67 1.84 13.00
N ALA A 309 -2.05 3.10 12.73
CA ALA A 309 -2.99 3.84 13.57
C ALA A 309 -4.38 3.18 13.61
N ARG A 310 -4.90 2.75 12.46
CA ARG A 310 -6.15 1.98 12.36
C ARG A 310 -6.10 0.75 13.26
N ASP A 311 -5.04 -0.04 13.17
CA ASP A 311 -4.93 -1.31 13.90
C ASP A 311 -4.84 -1.06 15.43
N LYS A 312 -4.13 -0.02 15.87
CA LYS A 312 -4.13 0.43 17.27
C LYS A 312 -5.54 0.80 17.75
N VAL A 313 -6.29 1.57 16.96
CA VAL A 313 -7.65 2.00 17.32
C VAL A 313 -8.60 0.81 17.32
N LEU A 314 -8.51 -0.09 16.35
CA LEU A 314 -9.30 -1.32 16.30
C LEU A 314 -9.08 -2.19 17.54
N ALA A 315 -7.82 -2.47 17.88
CA ALA A 315 -7.47 -3.28 19.05
C ALA A 315 -8.01 -2.65 20.35
N ARG A 316 -7.89 -1.33 20.50
CA ARG A 316 -8.32 -0.62 21.71
C ARG A 316 -9.84 -0.55 21.89
N TYR A 317 -10.59 -0.46 20.79
CA TYR A 317 -12.02 -0.17 20.82
C TYR A 317 -12.84 -1.27 20.13
N THR A 318 -12.40 -2.52 20.26
CA THR A 318 -13.07 -3.70 19.68
C THR A 318 -14.58 -3.70 19.98
N GLY A 319 -15.39 -3.82 18.94
CA GLY A 319 -16.87 -3.87 19.02
C GLY A 319 -17.54 -2.53 19.35
N ARG A 320 -16.79 -1.41 19.36
CA ARG A 320 -17.33 -0.08 19.66
C ARG A 320 -17.42 0.80 18.42
N THR A 321 -18.22 1.85 18.53
CA THR A 321 -18.29 2.93 17.53
C THR A 321 -17.38 4.07 17.96
N VAL A 322 -16.37 4.35 17.16
CA VAL A 322 -15.32 5.36 17.43
C VAL A 322 -15.44 6.49 16.41
N LEU A 323 -15.54 7.72 16.89
CA LEU A 323 -15.35 8.89 16.05
C LEU A 323 -13.85 9.10 15.82
N VAL A 324 -13.44 9.13 14.55
CA VAL A 324 -12.06 9.38 14.13
C VAL A 324 -12.01 10.69 13.36
N VAL A 325 -11.42 11.73 13.96
CA VAL A 325 -11.33 13.08 13.35
C VAL A 325 -9.98 13.28 12.69
N SER A 326 -9.97 13.50 11.38
CA SER A 326 -8.73 13.55 10.60
C SER A 326 -8.89 14.46 9.36
N HIS A 327 -8.09 14.19 8.32
CA HIS A 327 -7.90 15.02 7.14
C HIS A 327 -8.25 14.25 5.87
N VAL A 328 -8.04 14.88 4.70
CA VAL A 328 -8.45 14.29 3.42
C VAL A 328 -7.68 13.01 3.14
N SER A 329 -6.35 13.02 3.24
CA SER A 329 -5.55 11.86 2.82
C SER A 329 -5.67 10.66 3.78
N PRO A 330 -5.63 10.82 5.12
CA PRO A 330 -5.82 9.69 6.03
C PRO A 330 -7.22 9.07 5.92
N ILE A 331 -8.29 9.88 5.82
CA ILE A 331 -9.66 9.35 5.70
C ILE A 331 -9.82 8.57 4.39
N LYS A 332 -9.38 9.13 3.26
CA LYS A 332 -9.38 8.40 1.98
C LYS A 332 -8.55 7.12 2.04
N THR A 333 -7.43 7.13 2.77
CA THR A 333 -6.59 5.95 2.97
C THR A 333 -7.35 4.87 3.74
N LEU A 334 -8.03 5.22 4.84
CA LEU A 334 -8.86 4.29 5.61
C LEU A 334 -9.98 3.69 4.75
N VAL A 335 -10.67 4.52 3.96
CA VAL A 335 -11.71 4.08 3.04
C VAL A 335 -11.14 3.13 1.97
N ARG A 336 -10.01 3.50 1.36
CA ARG A 336 -9.32 2.68 0.36
C ARG A 336 -8.93 1.31 0.93
N LEU A 337 -8.32 1.28 2.11
CA LEU A 337 -7.93 0.05 2.79
C LEU A 337 -9.14 -0.84 3.10
N ALA A 338 -10.25 -0.25 3.54
CA ALA A 338 -11.49 -0.98 3.82
C ALA A 338 -12.11 -1.59 2.56
N LEU A 339 -11.98 -0.93 1.41
CA LEU A 339 -12.48 -1.44 0.13
C LEU A 339 -11.50 -2.39 -0.59
N GLY A 340 -10.28 -2.57 -0.08
CA GLY A 340 -9.21 -3.24 -0.83
C GLY A 340 -8.87 -2.53 -2.16
N ALA A 341 -9.13 -1.23 -2.25
CA ALA A 341 -9.02 -0.47 -3.49
C ALA A 341 -7.57 -0.13 -3.86
N PRO A 342 -7.25 0.01 -5.17
CA PRO A 342 -5.91 0.39 -5.61
C PRO A 342 -5.53 1.82 -5.16
N PRO A 343 -4.22 2.15 -5.10
CA PRO A 343 -3.75 3.48 -4.69
C PRO A 343 -4.44 4.65 -5.43
N ASP A 344 -4.63 4.50 -6.74
CA ASP A 344 -5.18 5.57 -7.60
C ASP A 344 -6.62 5.98 -7.23
N SER A 345 -7.34 5.14 -6.47
CA SER A 345 -8.67 5.50 -5.94
C SER A 345 -8.64 6.74 -5.05
N MET A 346 -7.49 7.08 -4.45
CA MET A 346 -7.28 8.30 -3.65
C MET A 346 -7.64 9.58 -4.42
N TYR A 347 -7.35 9.62 -5.73
CA TYR A 347 -7.64 10.76 -6.61
C TYR A 347 -9.08 10.78 -7.13
N ARG A 348 -9.85 9.71 -6.87
CA ARG A 348 -11.23 9.53 -7.37
C ARG A 348 -12.30 9.67 -6.28
N MET A 349 -11.89 10.00 -5.06
CA MET A 349 -12.78 10.25 -3.93
C MET A 349 -12.85 11.76 -3.67
N GLU A 350 -14.04 12.28 -3.43
CA GLU A 350 -14.23 13.64 -2.90
C GLU A 350 -14.48 13.56 -1.39
N LEU A 351 -13.93 14.50 -0.63
CA LEU A 351 -14.21 14.68 0.79
C LEU A 351 -14.39 16.16 1.10
N SER A 352 -15.60 16.55 1.45
CA SER A 352 -15.95 17.92 1.85
C SER A 352 -15.50 18.20 3.28
N ALA A 353 -15.28 19.46 3.64
CA ALA A 353 -15.03 19.87 5.03
C ALA A 353 -16.19 19.43 5.94
N ALA A 354 -15.88 18.97 7.15
CA ALA A 354 -16.83 18.38 8.10
C ALA A 354 -17.67 17.22 7.54
N SER A 355 -17.27 16.59 6.44
CA SER A 355 -17.97 15.40 5.94
C SER A 355 -17.78 14.19 6.84
N VAL A 356 -18.80 13.34 6.89
CA VAL A 356 -18.82 12.09 7.65
C VAL A 356 -18.74 10.90 6.69
N CYS A 357 -17.86 9.95 7.00
CA CYS A 357 -17.84 8.62 6.42
C CYS A 357 -18.03 7.57 7.52
N ALA A 358 -18.41 6.35 7.16
CA ALA A 358 -18.54 5.25 8.11
C ALA A 358 -17.96 3.97 7.54
N VAL A 359 -17.07 3.33 8.29
CA VAL A 359 -16.46 2.04 7.95
C VAL A 359 -16.68 1.07 9.11
N GLN A 360 -17.12 -0.14 8.81
CA GLN A 360 -17.25 -1.23 9.78
C GLN A 360 -16.14 -2.25 9.56
N TYR A 361 -15.50 -2.70 10.63
CA TYR A 361 -14.47 -3.73 10.63
C TYR A 361 -14.95 -4.94 11.43
N TYR A 362 -14.79 -6.12 10.85
CA TYR A 362 -15.29 -7.39 11.38
C TYR A 362 -14.13 -8.25 11.89
N ALA A 363 -14.43 -9.21 12.77
CA ALA A 363 -13.43 -10.06 13.43
C ALA A 363 -12.66 -10.97 12.46
N ASP A 364 -13.23 -11.27 11.30
CA ASP A 364 -12.59 -12.04 10.22
C ASP A 364 -11.59 -11.22 9.38
N GLY A 365 -11.36 -9.95 9.76
CA GLY A 365 -10.49 -9.03 9.05
C GLY A 365 -11.16 -8.33 7.87
N ASN A 366 -12.42 -8.62 7.58
CA ASN A 366 -13.16 -7.95 6.51
C ASN A 366 -13.63 -6.54 6.94
N ALA A 367 -13.91 -5.68 5.97
CA ALA A 367 -14.41 -4.34 6.22
C ALA A 367 -15.52 -3.95 5.23
N SER A 368 -16.41 -3.04 5.66
CA SER A 368 -17.50 -2.52 4.84
C SER A 368 -17.58 -1.01 4.95
N LEU A 369 -17.51 -0.32 3.80
CA LEU A 369 -17.83 1.11 3.71
C LEU A 369 -19.35 1.29 3.73
N ARG A 370 -19.86 1.95 4.77
CA ARG A 370 -21.30 2.18 4.99
C ARG A 370 -21.78 3.55 4.54
N LEU A 371 -20.88 4.53 4.54
CA LEU A 371 -21.16 5.91 4.17
C LEU A 371 -19.88 6.59 3.68
N LEU A 372 -19.99 7.42 2.65
CA LEU A 372 -18.88 8.21 2.10
C LEU A 372 -19.32 9.65 1.88
N ASN A 373 -18.56 10.61 2.43
CA ASN A 373 -18.69 12.04 2.18
C ASN A 373 -20.08 12.63 2.46
N ASP A 374 -20.74 12.21 3.54
CA ASP A 374 -22.03 12.78 3.93
C ASP A 374 -21.88 14.16 4.56
N THR A 375 -22.68 15.11 4.09
CA THR A 375 -22.74 16.48 4.61
C THR A 375 -24.18 16.90 4.89
N SER A 376 -25.11 15.96 5.10
CA SER A 376 -26.52 16.29 5.28
C SER A 376 -26.78 17.15 6.52
N HIS A 377 -25.93 17.03 7.54
CA HIS A 377 -25.98 17.82 8.78
C HIS A 377 -25.60 19.29 8.61
N LEU A 378 -25.09 19.68 7.43
CA LEU A 378 -24.71 21.06 7.09
C LEU A 378 -25.79 21.78 6.29
N ARG A 379 -26.99 21.20 6.15
CA ARG A 379 -28.08 21.76 5.33
C ARG A 379 -29.20 22.32 6.19
#